data_AF-A0AAD7C7H2-F1
#
_entry.id   AF-A0AAD7C7H2-F1
#
_cell.length_a   1.000
_cell.length_b   1.000
_cell.length_c   1.000
_cell.angle_alpha   90.00
_cell.angle_beta   90.00
_cell.angle_gamma   90.00
#
_symmetry.space_group_name_H-M   'P 1'
#
loop_
_entity.id
_entity.type
_entity.pdbx_description
1 polymer ?
#
loop_
_entity_poly.entity_id
_entity_poly.type
_entity_poly.pdbx_seq_one_letter_code
_entity_poly.pdbx_strand_id
1 'polypeptide(L)'
;MQTHSPVVFTLPNELISEIFCHFIPEYPLCPPHMGLSSPTILTHICRRWRQIALGTPELWRAISMLDQGLDEVEEPYPEAVEFWLQHSGCLPLSLHAHVEWYAISGRLSSTLFSIILPYRQRWQYVMLRISPANLLLIEGPMPLLRDCEIFVDHDPDTDGIPSPSEVDELAKDFGTLSVIAEHAPLLETVILESELSHCTTILPWSYLTSLTLYDTTTRHSHPILREAVSLIFCEIHLSGADTQAEIEDIKLEDLETLIIQWSHDWDCEPIPRYLDAFYVLSLRSLKLHGEFLGLQSVEALHAFIGRSECELKKVVVTKGWSEGSRELEKAHATAFPDIPTFEFEY
;
A
#
# COMPACT_ATOMS: atom_id res chain seq x y z
N MET A 1 -59.94 -9.00 0.64
CA MET A 1 -58.66 -9.05 -0.10
C MET A 1 -57.55 -9.20 0.92
N GLN A 2 -56.91 -10.38 1.00
CA GLN A 2 -55.76 -10.58 1.88
C GLN A 2 -54.56 -9.87 1.24
N THR A 3 -54.19 -8.72 1.80
CA THR A 3 -52.93 -8.05 1.47
C THR A 3 -51.81 -8.90 2.07
N HIS A 4 -51.17 -9.72 1.25
CA HIS A 4 -49.98 -10.46 1.65
C HIS A 4 -48.91 -9.42 2.01
N SER A 5 -48.59 -9.28 3.30
CA SER A 5 -47.46 -8.44 3.70
C SER A 5 -46.21 -9.04 3.05
N PRO A 6 -45.42 -8.25 2.31
CA PRO A 6 -44.16 -8.72 1.75
C PRO A 6 -43.28 -9.32 2.85
N VAL A 7 -42.71 -10.51 2.61
CA VAL A 7 -41.92 -11.27 3.60
C VAL A 7 -40.79 -10.42 4.21
N VAL A 8 -40.25 -9.47 3.46
CA VAL A 8 -39.21 -8.54 3.90
C VAL A 8 -39.61 -7.71 5.13
N PHE A 9 -40.91 -7.45 5.33
CA PHE A 9 -41.42 -6.74 6.50
C PHE A 9 -41.69 -7.66 7.70
N THR A 10 -41.54 -8.97 7.54
CA THR A 10 -41.75 -9.98 8.61
C THR A 10 -40.47 -10.62 9.10
N LEU A 11 -39.34 -10.42 8.42
CA LEU A 11 -38.04 -10.89 8.87
C LEU A 11 -37.67 -10.26 10.22
N PRO A 12 -37.02 -11.00 11.14
CA PRO A 12 -36.37 -10.43 12.32
C PRO A 12 -35.31 -9.38 11.94
N ASN A 13 -35.00 -8.46 12.86
CA ASN A 13 -34.04 -7.39 12.58
C ASN A 13 -32.64 -7.94 12.31
N GLU A 14 -32.26 -9.03 12.99
CA GLU A 14 -30.97 -9.69 12.87
C GLU A 14 -30.75 -10.22 11.45
N LEU A 15 -31.77 -10.82 10.83
CA LEU A 15 -31.68 -11.29 9.45
C LEU A 15 -31.63 -10.14 8.45
N ILE A 16 -32.27 -9.01 8.75
CA ILE A 16 -32.19 -7.82 7.89
C ILE A 16 -30.79 -7.20 7.98
N SER A 17 -30.20 -7.10 9.18
CA SER A 17 -28.81 -6.66 9.37
C SER A 17 -27.83 -7.55 8.60
N GLU A 18 -28.01 -8.87 8.62
CA GLU A 18 -27.17 -9.79 7.85
C GLU A 18 -27.29 -9.54 6.34
N ILE A 19 -28.53 -9.38 5.84
CA ILE A 19 -28.78 -9.03 4.43
C ILE A 19 -28.10 -7.70 4.07
N PHE A 20 -28.11 -6.71 4.97
CA PHE A 20 -27.45 -5.43 4.75
C PHE A 20 -25.93 -5.58 4.69
N CYS A 21 -25.33 -6.44 5.52
CA CYS A 21 -23.88 -6.69 5.49
C CYS A 21 -23.46 -7.37 4.18
N HIS A 22 -24.32 -8.20 3.58
CA HIS A 22 -24.08 -8.78 2.25
C HIS A 22 -24.37 -7.82 1.08
N PHE A 23 -24.98 -6.66 1.34
CA PHE A 23 -25.26 -5.66 0.30
C PHE A 23 -24.06 -4.75 0.00
N ILE A 24 -23.20 -4.53 0.98
CA ILE A 24 -21.98 -3.72 0.86
C ILE A 24 -20.78 -4.60 0.48
N PRO A 25 -19.65 -4.02 0.01
CA PRO A 25 -18.41 -4.77 -0.21
C PRO A 25 -17.94 -5.49 1.06
N GLU A 26 -17.24 -6.61 0.86
CA GLU A 26 -16.67 -7.38 1.98
C GLU A 26 -15.54 -6.59 2.64
N TYR A 27 -15.59 -6.49 3.97
CA TYR A 27 -14.54 -5.86 4.77
C TYR A 27 -13.18 -6.55 4.52
N PRO A 28 -12.07 -5.80 4.30
CA PRO A 28 -11.86 -4.39 4.65
C PRO A 28 -12.20 -3.37 3.55
N LEU A 29 -12.79 -3.79 2.43
CA LEU A 29 -13.12 -2.89 1.33
C LEU A 29 -14.13 -1.83 1.78
N CYS A 30 -13.88 -0.59 1.39
CA CYS A 30 -14.75 0.53 1.73
C CYS A 30 -15.95 0.59 0.78
N PRO A 31 -17.20 0.61 1.29
CA PRO A 31 -18.35 0.90 0.45
C PRO A 31 -18.30 2.35 -0.06
N PRO A 32 -18.95 2.63 -1.20
CA PRO A 32 -19.14 4.00 -1.66
C PRO A 32 -19.98 4.80 -0.65
N HIS A 33 -19.73 6.11 -0.58
CA HIS A 33 -20.47 7.00 0.32
C HIS A 33 -21.97 7.04 0.00
N MET A 34 -22.29 6.96 -1.28
CA MET A 34 -23.64 7.08 -1.84
C MET A 34 -23.84 6.06 -2.96
N GLY A 35 -25.09 5.85 -3.37
CA GLY A 35 -25.40 4.99 -4.51
C GLY A 35 -25.48 3.49 -4.18
N LEU A 36 -25.26 2.66 -5.21
CA LEU A 36 -25.36 1.21 -5.11
C LEU A 36 -24.26 0.66 -4.20
N SER A 37 -24.58 -0.31 -3.36
CA SER A 37 -23.67 -0.90 -2.38
C SER A 37 -23.20 0.06 -1.27
N SER A 38 -23.84 1.23 -1.11
CA SER A 38 -23.59 2.15 0.01
C SER A 38 -24.50 1.84 1.20
N PRO A 39 -23.99 1.77 2.44
CA PRO A 39 -24.84 1.61 3.63
C PRO A 39 -25.81 2.78 3.82
N THR A 40 -25.47 3.98 3.33
CA THR A 40 -26.30 5.18 3.42
C THR A 40 -27.66 4.98 2.75
N ILE A 41 -27.72 4.30 1.59
CA ILE A 41 -28.97 4.08 0.85
C ILE A 41 -30.00 3.31 1.67
N LEU A 42 -29.54 2.38 2.51
CA LEU A 42 -30.38 1.56 3.38
C LEU A 42 -31.13 2.43 4.41
N THR A 43 -30.54 3.58 4.77
CA THR A 43 -31.14 4.54 5.71
C THR A 43 -32.26 5.39 5.10
N HIS A 44 -32.43 5.35 3.79
CA HIS A 44 -33.41 6.13 3.04
C HIS A 44 -34.61 5.33 2.54
N ILE A 45 -34.61 4.00 2.67
CA ILE A 45 -35.68 3.13 2.15
C ILE A 45 -36.96 3.23 2.98
N CYS A 46 -36.89 2.95 4.29
CA CYS A 46 -38.03 3.11 5.20
C CYS A 46 -37.55 3.32 6.64
N ARG A 47 -38.44 3.78 7.53
CA ARG A 47 -38.09 4.04 8.95
C ARG A 47 -37.48 2.84 9.66
N ARG A 48 -38.00 1.63 9.40
CA ARG A 48 -37.50 0.39 10.01
C ARG A 48 -36.08 0.08 9.54
N TRP A 49 -35.83 0.16 8.23
CA TRP A 49 -34.51 -0.09 7.65
C TRP A 49 -33.49 0.93 8.12
N ARG A 50 -33.88 2.21 8.23
CA ARG A 50 -33.06 3.24 8.86
C ARG A 50 -32.63 2.86 10.27
N GLN A 51 -33.56 2.44 11.12
CA GLN A 51 -33.23 2.03 12.49
C GLN A 51 -32.29 0.81 12.52
N ILE A 52 -32.52 -0.17 11.66
CA ILE A 52 -31.68 -1.37 11.58
C ILE A 52 -30.28 -1.01 11.09
N ALA A 53 -30.17 -0.27 9.98
CA ALA A 53 -28.89 0.13 9.39
C ALA A 53 -28.06 0.98 10.37
N LEU A 54 -28.66 2.00 11.00
CA LEU A 54 -27.95 2.82 11.99
C LEU A 54 -27.58 2.03 13.26
N GLY A 55 -28.32 0.96 13.57
CA GLY A 55 -28.04 0.07 14.69
C GLY A 55 -27.10 -1.10 14.36
N THR A 56 -26.53 -1.16 13.15
CA THR A 56 -25.64 -2.25 12.69
C THR A 56 -24.24 -1.67 12.43
N PRO A 57 -23.32 -1.66 13.42
CA PRO A 57 -22.01 -1.02 13.30
C PRO A 57 -21.12 -1.56 12.18
N GLU A 58 -21.30 -2.82 11.80
CA GLU A 58 -20.58 -3.49 10.72
C GLU A 58 -20.73 -2.78 9.37
N LEU A 59 -21.86 -2.09 9.16
CA LEU A 59 -22.10 -1.33 7.94
C LEU A 59 -21.25 -0.06 7.82
N TRP A 60 -20.71 0.44 8.93
CA TRP A 60 -20.08 1.77 9.04
C TRP A 60 -18.59 1.69 9.37
N ARG A 61 -18.02 0.49 9.52
CA ARG A 61 -16.65 0.29 10.00
C ARG A 61 -15.56 0.40 8.92
N ALA A 62 -15.93 0.59 7.66
CA ALA A 62 -15.02 0.85 6.56
C ALA A 62 -15.45 2.12 5.84
N ILE A 63 -14.56 3.07 5.57
CA ILE A 63 -14.89 4.33 4.88
C ILE A 63 -13.75 4.77 3.97
N SER A 64 -14.10 5.03 2.71
CA SER A 64 -13.24 5.74 1.76
C SER A 64 -13.65 7.18 1.76
N MET A 65 -12.71 8.12 1.88
CA MET A 65 -12.91 9.57 1.83
C MET A 65 -12.61 10.11 0.41
N LEU A 66 -12.76 9.24 -0.60
CA LEU A 66 -12.90 9.60 -2.01
C LEU A 66 -14.16 8.94 -2.55
N ASP A 67 -14.89 9.67 -3.38
CA ASP A 67 -15.81 9.05 -4.33
C ASP A 67 -15.16 9.03 -5.71
N GLN A 68 -14.75 7.83 -6.15
CA GLN A 68 -14.35 7.61 -7.52
C GLN A 68 -15.61 7.52 -8.39
N GLY A 69 -15.97 8.61 -9.07
CA GLY A 69 -16.85 8.51 -10.22
C GLY A 69 -17.63 9.78 -10.58
N LEU A 70 -17.26 10.35 -11.72
CA LEU A 70 -18.08 11.20 -12.60
C LEU A 70 -18.19 12.67 -12.21
N ASP A 71 -17.27 13.47 -12.76
CA ASP A 71 -17.37 14.86 -13.26
C ASP A 71 -18.03 15.97 -12.41
N GLU A 72 -18.75 15.71 -11.34
CA GLU A 72 -19.39 16.69 -10.46
C GLU A 72 -19.65 16.04 -9.09
N VAL A 73 -18.61 15.77 -8.28
CA VAL A 73 -18.83 15.16 -6.94
C VAL A 73 -18.41 16.12 -5.83
N GLU A 74 -19.41 16.48 -5.03
CA GLU A 74 -19.28 17.22 -3.77
C GLU A 74 -18.23 16.56 -2.89
N GLU A 75 -17.25 17.35 -2.45
CA GLU A 75 -16.17 16.96 -1.55
C GLU A 75 -16.69 16.11 -0.37
N PRO A 76 -15.90 15.17 0.17
CA PRO A 76 -16.27 14.44 1.37
C PRO A 76 -16.57 15.44 2.49
N TYR A 77 -17.86 15.60 2.82
CA TYR A 77 -18.25 16.46 3.93
C TYR A 77 -17.70 15.84 5.22
N PRO A 78 -16.88 16.57 6.00
CA PRO A 78 -16.37 16.12 7.30
C PRO A 78 -17.45 15.51 8.21
N GLU A 79 -18.68 16.01 8.11
CA GLU A 79 -19.88 15.53 8.79
C GLU A 79 -20.28 14.10 8.39
N ALA A 80 -20.09 13.71 7.13
CA ALA A 80 -20.35 12.35 6.67
C ALA A 80 -19.32 11.38 7.25
N VAL A 81 -18.04 11.77 7.27
CA VAL A 81 -16.97 10.97 7.90
C VAL A 81 -17.23 10.81 9.38
N GLU A 82 -17.54 11.90 10.07
CA GLU A 82 -17.90 11.87 11.49
C GLU A 82 -19.12 10.99 11.74
N PHE A 83 -20.16 11.09 10.90
CA PHE A 83 -21.35 10.25 11.00
C PHE A 83 -21.02 8.76 10.90
N TRP A 84 -20.21 8.34 9.93
CA TRP A 84 -19.82 6.93 9.79
C TRP A 84 -19.01 6.45 10.99
N LEU A 85 -18.05 7.26 11.46
CA LEU A 85 -17.24 6.94 12.63
C LEU A 85 -18.08 6.81 13.90
N GLN A 86 -19.10 7.64 14.09
CA GLN A 86 -20.03 7.55 15.22
C GLN A 86 -20.87 6.27 15.18
N HIS A 87 -21.27 5.80 14.00
CA HIS A 87 -22.11 4.59 13.85
C HIS A 87 -21.30 3.29 13.77
N SER A 88 -19.98 3.34 13.54
CA SER A 88 -19.08 2.19 13.57
C SER A 88 -18.87 1.55 14.95
N GLY A 89 -19.39 2.18 16.02
CA GLY A 89 -19.40 1.62 17.37
C GLY A 89 -17.99 1.47 17.96
N CYS A 90 -17.61 0.26 18.34
CA CYS A 90 -16.26 -0.05 18.85
C CYS A 90 -15.48 -0.97 17.90
N LEU A 91 -15.99 -1.20 16.69
CA LEU A 91 -15.37 -2.12 15.75
C LEU A 91 -14.05 -1.55 15.20
N PRO A 92 -13.08 -2.42 14.85
CA PRO A 92 -11.90 -1.99 14.14
C PRO A 92 -12.24 -1.37 12.78
N LEU A 93 -11.48 -0.36 12.37
CA LEU A 93 -11.75 0.48 11.22
C LEU A 93 -10.90 0.12 10.01
N SER A 94 -11.52 0.21 8.83
CA SER A 94 -10.81 0.37 7.56
C SER A 94 -11.00 1.82 7.07
N LEU A 95 -9.92 2.56 6.89
CA LEU A 95 -9.96 3.98 6.51
C LEU A 95 -9.13 4.21 5.26
N HIS A 96 -9.74 4.76 4.22
CA HIS A 96 -9.04 5.15 3.01
C HIS A 96 -9.16 6.66 2.83
N ALA A 97 -8.12 7.42 3.16
CA ALA A 97 -8.06 8.86 2.99
C ALA A 97 -7.17 9.21 1.80
N HIS A 98 -7.75 9.40 0.61
CA HIS A 98 -7.01 10.10 -0.43
C HIS A 98 -7.50 11.56 -0.45
N VAL A 99 -6.59 12.50 -0.21
CA VAL A 99 -6.86 13.91 -0.40
C VAL A 99 -6.30 14.22 -1.79
N GLU A 100 -7.15 14.38 -2.80
CA GLU A 100 -6.66 14.69 -4.14
C GLU A 100 -5.98 16.06 -4.18
N TRP A 101 -4.81 16.07 -4.82
CA TRP A 101 -3.93 17.21 -5.02
C TRP A 101 -4.66 18.47 -5.56
N TYR A 102 -5.59 18.31 -6.50
CA TYR A 102 -6.20 19.44 -7.21
C TYR A 102 -7.43 20.05 -6.53
N ALA A 103 -7.98 19.41 -5.50
CA ALA A 103 -9.28 19.80 -4.94
C ALA A 103 -9.20 20.41 -3.53
N ILE A 104 -8.09 20.26 -2.81
CA ILE A 104 -8.09 20.53 -1.37
C ILE A 104 -7.03 21.56 -0.98
N SER A 105 -7.47 22.77 -0.64
CA SER A 105 -6.68 23.66 0.21
C SER A 105 -6.27 22.89 1.48
N GLY A 106 -5.01 22.94 1.92
CA GLY A 106 -4.49 22.14 3.06
C GLY A 106 -5.29 22.19 4.38
N ARG A 107 -6.29 23.06 4.48
CA ARG A 107 -7.31 23.11 5.54
C ARG A 107 -8.29 21.92 5.57
N LEU A 108 -8.74 21.37 4.45
CA LEU A 108 -9.67 20.22 4.50
C LEU A 108 -8.93 18.93 4.85
N SER A 109 -7.69 18.77 4.37
CA SER A 109 -6.79 17.70 4.79
C SER A 109 -6.64 17.70 6.31
N SER A 110 -6.22 18.82 6.90
CA SER A 110 -6.07 18.94 8.36
C SER A 110 -7.39 18.72 9.14
N THR A 111 -8.53 19.13 8.58
CA THR A 111 -9.85 18.90 9.20
C THR A 111 -10.20 17.40 9.22
N LEU A 112 -10.03 16.68 8.10
CA LEU A 112 -10.27 15.24 8.03
C LEU A 112 -9.34 14.47 8.98
N PHE A 113 -8.04 14.81 9.01
CA PHE A 113 -7.10 14.22 9.98
C PHE A 113 -7.57 14.44 11.42
N SER A 114 -8.05 15.65 11.77
CA SER A 114 -8.57 15.92 13.12
C SER A 114 -9.78 15.05 13.51
N ILE A 115 -10.55 14.58 12.53
CA ILE A 115 -11.72 13.71 12.75
C ILE A 115 -11.33 12.24 12.90
N ILE A 116 -10.38 11.75 12.11
CA ILE A 116 -10.01 10.32 12.12
C ILE A 116 -8.99 9.97 13.21
N LEU A 117 -8.09 10.89 13.56
CA LEU A 117 -7.01 10.64 14.54
C LEU A 117 -7.50 10.22 15.93
N PRO A 118 -8.61 10.78 16.49
CA PRO A 118 -9.18 10.31 17.74
C PRO A 118 -9.54 8.82 17.76
N TYR A 119 -9.76 8.21 16.59
CA TYR A 119 -10.15 6.81 16.45
C TYR A 119 -8.96 5.87 16.17
N ARG A 120 -7.70 6.35 16.22
CA ARG A 120 -6.49 5.57 15.90
C ARG A 120 -6.32 4.25 16.65
N GLN A 121 -6.88 4.15 17.88
CA GLN A 121 -6.88 2.90 18.65
C GLN A 121 -7.62 1.75 17.94
N ARG A 122 -8.55 2.09 17.05
CA ARG A 122 -9.38 1.14 16.32
C ARG A 122 -8.89 0.91 14.89
N TRP A 123 -7.88 1.62 14.42
CA TRP A 123 -7.40 1.47 13.05
C TRP A 123 -6.88 0.05 12.82
N GLN A 124 -7.36 -0.61 11.76
CA GLN A 124 -6.96 -1.96 11.37
C GLN A 124 -6.36 -1.99 9.97
N TYR A 125 -7.01 -1.32 9.01
CA TYR A 125 -6.54 -1.12 7.65
C TYR A 125 -6.59 0.36 7.35
N VAL A 126 -5.46 0.95 6.99
CA VAL A 126 -5.35 2.39 6.83
C VAL A 126 -4.57 2.69 5.58
N MET A 127 -5.20 3.45 4.68
CA MET A 127 -4.52 4.09 3.56
C MET A 127 -4.66 5.60 3.74
N LEU A 128 -3.52 6.31 3.76
CA LEU A 128 -3.48 7.75 3.95
C LEU A 128 -2.61 8.39 2.89
N ARG A 129 -3.17 9.36 2.19
CA ARG A 129 -2.43 10.33 1.41
C ARG A 129 -2.22 11.59 2.24
N ILE A 130 -0.96 11.91 2.54
CA ILE A 130 -0.57 12.94 3.51
C ILE A 130 0.53 13.86 2.98
N SER A 131 0.48 15.11 3.40
CA SER A 131 1.64 15.99 3.27
C SER A 131 2.71 15.61 4.30
N PRO A 132 3.99 15.91 4.06
CA PRO A 132 5.06 15.66 5.03
C PRO A 132 4.77 16.27 6.40
N ALA A 133 4.16 17.46 6.46
CA ALA A 133 3.80 18.13 7.71
C ALA A 133 2.79 17.34 8.57
N ASN A 134 1.94 16.52 7.96
CA ASN A 134 0.90 15.75 8.66
C ASN A 134 1.40 14.38 9.14
N LEU A 135 2.59 13.92 8.72
CA LEU A 135 3.21 12.69 9.24
C LEU A 135 3.34 12.72 10.78
N LEU A 136 3.67 13.90 11.32
CA LEU A 136 3.81 14.12 12.76
C LEU A 136 2.50 13.92 13.54
N LEU A 137 1.36 14.07 12.88
CA LEU A 137 0.06 13.97 13.55
C LEU A 137 -0.38 12.52 13.78
N ILE A 138 0.24 11.56 13.10
CA ILE A 138 -0.10 10.13 13.16
C ILE A 138 0.52 9.46 14.41
N GLU A 139 1.09 10.24 15.33
CA GLU A 139 1.65 9.75 16.59
C GLU A 139 0.61 9.09 17.51
N GLY A 140 1.00 7.97 18.11
CA GLY A 140 0.32 7.33 19.23
C GLY A 140 -0.07 5.86 18.98
N PRO A 141 -0.70 5.19 19.97
CA PRO A 141 -0.97 3.76 19.91
C PRO A 141 -1.96 3.42 18.80
N MET A 142 -1.62 2.44 17.97
CA MET A 142 -2.45 1.86 16.92
C MET A 142 -2.43 0.32 17.08
N PRO A 143 -2.97 -0.20 18.21
CA PRO A 143 -2.76 -1.58 18.64
C PRO A 143 -3.40 -2.63 17.72
N LEU A 144 -4.33 -2.22 16.85
CA LEU A 144 -5.05 -3.09 15.94
C LEU A 144 -4.58 -2.98 14.49
N LEU A 145 -3.65 -2.07 14.19
CA LEU A 145 -3.21 -1.79 12.83
C LEU A 145 -2.48 -2.99 12.26
N ARG A 146 -2.96 -3.48 11.11
CA ARG A 146 -2.41 -4.62 10.37
C ARG A 146 -1.79 -4.21 9.05
N ASP A 147 -2.51 -3.39 8.30
CA ASP A 147 -2.06 -2.89 7.01
C ASP A 147 -2.06 -1.37 7.01
N CYS A 148 -0.94 -0.80 6.59
CA CYS A 148 -0.73 0.64 6.51
C CYS A 148 -0.17 1.01 5.13
N GLU A 149 -0.89 1.83 4.40
CA GLU A 149 -0.47 2.39 3.13
C GLU A 149 -0.33 3.90 3.29
N ILE A 150 0.87 4.43 3.06
CA ILE A 150 1.16 5.86 3.20
C ILE A 150 1.67 6.38 1.87
N PHE A 151 0.93 7.34 1.34
CA PHE A 151 1.25 8.05 0.12
C PHE A 151 1.61 9.49 0.51
N VAL A 152 2.82 9.96 0.18
CA VAL A 152 3.22 11.33 0.51
C VAL A 152 3.13 12.22 -0.72
N ASP A 153 2.26 13.23 -0.64
CA ASP A 153 2.09 14.19 -1.73
C ASP A 153 3.24 15.20 -1.77
N HIS A 154 3.83 15.34 -2.96
CA HIS A 154 4.74 16.43 -3.28
C HIS A 154 3.95 17.64 -3.78
N ASP A 155 4.31 18.85 -3.34
CA ASP A 155 3.61 20.09 -3.69
C ASP A 155 4.08 20.66 -5.04
N PRO A 156 3.30 20.60 -6.15
CA PRO A 156 3.65 21.24 -7.42
C PRO A 156 3.48 22.76 -7.47
N ASP A 157 2.86 23.45 -6.50
CA ASP A 157 2.96 24.93 -6.45
C ASP A 157 4.39 25.37 -6.10
N THR A 158 5.21 24.46 -5.57
CA THR A 158 6.66 24.48 -5.76
C THR A 158 6.96 23.99 -7.18
N ASP A 159 6.94 24.91 -8.16
CA ASP A 159 7.36 24.72 -9.58
C ASP A 159 8.82 24.24 -9.76
N GLY A 160 9.50 23.83 -8.69
CA GLY A 160 10.75 23.11 -8.72
C GLY A 160 10.56 21.77 -8.04
N ILE A 161 11.07 20.69 -8.66
CA ILE A 161 11.52 19.51 -7.92
C ILE A 161 12.19 20.05 -6.65
N PRO A 162 11.70 19.76 -5.44
CA PRO A 162 12.28 20.30 -4.23
C PRO A 162 13.76 20.00 -4.29
N SER A 163 14.59 21.03 -4.16
CA SER A 163 16.03 20.81 -4.26
C SER A 163 16.42 19.76 -3.21
N PRO A 164 17.41 18.90 -3.47
CA PRO A 164 17.85 17.90 -2.47
C PRO A 164 18.14 18.54 -1.10
N SER A 165 18.53 19.82 -1.08
CA SER A 165 18.70 20.64 0.12
C SER A 165 17.41 20.97 0.89
N GLU A 166 16.28 21.19 0.22
CA GLU A 166 14.98 21.45 0.86
C GLU A 166 14.36 20.16 1.41
N VAL A 167 14.52 19.05 0.68
CA VAL A 167 14.19 17.70 1.18
C VAL A 167 15.06 17.39 2.40
N ASP A 168 16.38 17.65 2.34
CA ASP A 168 17.33 17.50 3.45
C ASP A 168 17.09 18.48 4.62
N GLU A 169 16.43 19.62 4.41
CA GLU A 169 16.04 20.55 5.50
C GLU A 169 14.74 20.10 6.18
N LEU A 170 13.71 19.71 5.44
CA LEU A 170 12.51 19.09 6.01
C LEU A 170 12.87 17.79 6.76
N ALA A 171 13.74 16.98 6.17
CA ALA A 171 14.36 15.79 6.74
C ALA A 171 15.01 15.98 8.11
N LYS A 172 15.69 17.12 8.32
CA LYS A 172 16.36 17.42 9.60
C LYS A 172 15.35 17.62 10.72
N ASP A 173 14.16 18.14 10.41
CA ASP A 173 13.06 18.24 11.37
C ASP A 173 12.40 16.86 11.61
N PHE A 174 12.41 15.96 10.62
CA PHE A 174 11.91 14.59 10.74
C PHE A 174 12.85 13.61 11.46
N GLY A 175 14.11 14.00 11.73
CA GLY A 175 15.17 13.15 12.32
C GLY A 175 14.94 12.65 13.76
N THR A 176 13.72 12.72 14.28
CA THR A 176 13.36 12.34 15.65
C THR A 176 12.10 11.46 15.74
N LEU A 177 11.73 10.75 14.67
CA LEU A 177 10.45 10.05 14.63
C LEU A 177 10.56 8.55 14.93
N SER A 178 10.74 8.20 16.21
CA SER A 178 10.59 6.82 16.72
C SER A 178 9.12 6.43 17.00
N VAL A 179 8.19 6.82 16.13
CA VAL A 179 6.81 7.09 16.59
C VAL A 179 5.82 5.93 16.40
N ILE A 180 5.86 5.18 15.29
CA ILE A 180 4.86 4.11 15.04
C ILE A 180 5.35 2.75 15.57
N ALA A 181 6.67 2.54 15.65
CA ALA A 181 7.27 1.24 15.95
C ALA A 181 6.88 0.64 17.32
N GLU A 182 6.75 1.45 18.38
CA GLU A 182 6.32 0.96 19.71
C GLU A 182 4.80 0.79 19.83
N HIS A 183 4.04 1.23 18.82
CA HIS A 183 2.63 1.55 18.94
C HIS A 183 1.72 0.66 18.08
N ALA A 184 2.26 -0.10 17.13
CA ALA A 184 1.51 -0.96 16.20
C ALA A 184 2.06 -2.40 16.17
N PRO A 185 1.83 -3.22 17.21
CA PRO A 185 2.41 -4.56 17.35
C PRO A 185 1.85 -5.62 16.40
N LEU A 186 0.74 -5.32 15.71
CA LEU A 186 0.08 -6.23 14.76
C LEU A 186 0.33 -5.84 13.30
N LEU A 187 1.20 -4.85 13.05
CA LEU A 187 1.47 -4.36 11.70
C LEU A 187 2.23 -5.43 10.92
N GLU A 188 1.61 -5.92 9.84
CA GLU A 188 2.13 -7.01 9.00
C GLU A 188 2.53 -6.49 7.61
N THR A 189 1.75 -5.55 7.07
CA THR A 189 1.89 -5.01 5.71
C THR A 189 2.11 -3.51 5.73
N VAL A 190 3.10 -3.05 4.97
CA VAL A 190 3.37 -1.63 4.75
C VAL A 190 3.52 -1.35 3.26
N ILE A 191 2.82 -0.33 2.76
CA ILE A 191 3.00 0.22 1.42
C ILE A 191 3.40 1.69 1.56
N LEU A 192 4.48 2.11 0.90
CA LEU A 192 4.97 3.49 0.95
C LEU A 192 5.21 4.02 -0.46
N GLU A 193 4.68 5.19 -0.78
CA GLU A 193 4.98 5.96 -2.00
C GLU A 193 5.67 7.27 -1.58
N SER A 194 6.98 7.41 -1.86
CA SER A 194 7.82 8.64 -1.84
C SER A 194 9.28 8.39 -1.38
N GLU A 195 10.17 9.33 -1.70
CA GLU A 195 11.51 9.53 -1.11
C GLU A 195 11.44 9.82 0.40
N LEU A 196 11.06 8.80 1.16
CA LEU A 196 11.01 8.84 2.61
C LEU A 196 12.39 8.55 3.22
N SER A 197 13.39 9.28 2.78
CA SER A 197 14.81 9.21 3.17
C SER A 197 15.06 9.25 4.70
N HIS A 198 14.04 9.58 5.50
CA HIS A 198 14.10 9.70 6.96
C HIS A 198 13.09 8.82 7.72
N CYS A 199 12.30 7.99 7.02
CA CYS A 199 11.29 7.13 7.66
C CYS A 199 11.83 5.85 8.27
N THR A 200 13.13 5.59 8.20
CA THR A 200 13.78 4.42 8.84
C THR A 200 13.47 4.33 10.34
N THR A 201 13.13 5.44 10.99
CA THR A 201 12.76 5.47 12.42
C THR A 201 11.27 5.32 12.69
N ILE A 202 10.42 5.53 11.68
CA ILE A 202 8.96 5.66 11.88
C ILE A 202 8.33 4.30 12.11
N LEU A 203 8.66 3.33 11.26
CA LEU A 203 7.98 2.05 11.21
C LEU A 203 8.80 0.91 11.83
N PRO A 204 8.13 -0.11 12.38
CA PRO A 204 8.80 -1.24 13.00
C PRO A 204 9.19 -2.31 11.96
N TRP A 205 10.22 -2.04 11.17
CA TRP A 205 10.62 -2.87 10.04
C TRP A 205 10.85 -4.34 10.39
N SER A 206 11.45 -4.61 11.55
CA SER A 206 11.92 -5.95 11.95
C SER A 206 10.88 -7.06 11.97
N TYR A 207 9.59 -6.74 12.17
CA TYR A 207 8.52 -7.73 12.23
C TYR A 207 7.53 -7.64 11.07
N LEU A 208 7.79 -6.78 10.08
CA LEU A 208 6.97 -6.71 8.87
C LEU A 208 7.16 -7.98 8.04
N THR A 209 6.05 -8.46 7.49
CA THR A 209 6.02 -9.65 6.62
C THR A 209 5.83 -9.28 5.15
N SER A 210 5.25 -8.12 4.88
CA SER A 210 5.00 -7.60 3.54
C SER A 210 5.39 -6.13 3.46
N LEU A 211 6.23 -5.79 2.48
CA LEU A 211 6.69 -4.43 2.23
C LEU A 211 6.62 -4.09 0.75
N THR A 212 5.92 -3.02 0.42
CA THR A 212 5.93 -2.42 -0.91
C THR A 212 6.45 -0.99 -0.86
N LEU A 213 7.46 -0.69 -1.67
CA LEU A 213 8.05 0.64 -1.81
C LEU A 213 7.83 1.14 -3.25
N TYR A 214 7.16 2.27 -3.40
CA TYR A 214 6.96 2.98 -4.67
C TYR A 214 7.81 4.24 -4.73
N ASP A 215 8.27 4.57 -5.94
CA ASP A 215 9.03 5.79 -6.23
C ASP A 215 10.28 5.96 -5.33
N THR A 216 11.00 4.86 -5.07
CA THR A 216 12.15 4.85 -4.16
C THR A 216 13.48 4.77 -4.91
N THR A 217 14.59 5.03 -4.23
CA THR A 217 15.94 4.82 -4.77
C THR A 217 16.64 3.68 -4.04
N THR A 218 17.74 3.18 -4.60
CA THR A 218 18.56 2.16 -3.94
C THR A 218 19.13 2.66 -2.60
N ARG A 219 19.51 3.94 -2.51
CA ARG A 219 19.96 4.58 -1.26
C ARG A 219 18.90 4.54 -0.16
N HIS A 220 17.62 4.69 -0.50
CA HIS A 220 16.53 4.77 0.47
C HIS A 220 15.95 3.40 0.85
N SER A 221 15.76 2.54 -0.15
CA SER A 221 15.27 1.17 0.09
C SER A 221 16.29 0.31 0.86
N HIS A 222 17.59 0.49 0.63
CA HIS A 222 18.61 -0.41 1.18
C HIS A 222 18.65 -0.47 2.72
N PRO A 223 18.70 0.66 3.47
CA PRO A 223 18.66 0.61 4.93
C PRO A 223 17.38 -0.05 5.48
N ILE A 224 16.23 0.22 4.86
CA ILE A 224 14.93 -0.35 5.25
C ILE A 224 14.96 -1.88 5.13
N LEU A 225 15.45 -2.39 4.00
CA LEU A 225 15.54 -3.83 3.74
C LEU A 225 16.52 -4.53 4.68
N ARG A 226 17.55 -3.84 5.17
CA ARG A 226 18.47 -4.39 6.18
C ARG A 226 17.83 -4.54 7.54
N GLU A 227 16.85 -3.71 7.88
CA GLU A 227 16.11 -3.78 9.14
C GLU A 227 14.91 -4.73 9.05
N ALA A 228 14.30 -4.86 7.87
CA ALA A 228 13.10 -5.67 7.61
C ALA A 228 13.41 -7.17 7.41
N VAL A 229 14.07 -7.79 8.40
CA VAL A 229 14.59 -9.16 8.28
C VAL A 229 13.54 -10.27 8.20
N SER A 230 12.31 -10.01 8.65
CA SER A 230 11.20 -10.99 8.70
C SER A 230 10.30 -10.97 7.45
N LEU A 231 10.71 -10.28 6.38
CA LEU A 231 9.90 -10.16 5.17
C LEU A 231 9.70 -11.51 4.47
N ILE A 232 8.45 -11.76 4.09
CA ILE A 232 7.99 -12.88 3.26
C ILE A 232 7.71 -12.39 1.83
N PHE A 233 7.19 -11.17 1.72
CA PHE A 233 6.90 -10.49 0.45
C PHE A 233 7.59 -9.12 0.43
N CYS A 234 8.26 -8.82 -0.69
CA CYS A 234 8.87 -7.51 -0.91
C CYS A 234 8.67 -7.07 -2.36
N GLU A 235 8.17 -5.86 -2.55
CA GLU A 235 8.00 -5.21 -3.84
C GLU A 235 8.64 -3.81 -3.83
N ILE A 236 9.45 -3.51 -4.83
CA ILE A 236 10.23 -2.28 -4.91
C ILE A 236 10.10 -1.71 -6.32
N HIS A 237 9.61 -0.48 -6.42
CA HIS A 237 9.57 0.30 -7.64
C HIS A 237 10.59 1.43 -7.53
N LEU A 238 11.64 1.36 -8.34
CA LEU A 238 12.75 2.29 -8.32
C LEU A 238 12.49 3.47 -9.26
N SER A 239 12.88 4.68 -8.87
CA SER A 239 12.70 5.91 -9.66
C SER A 239 14.02 6.52 -10.17
N GLY A 240 15.17 5.95 -9.81
CA GLY A 240 16.47 6.38 -10.30
C GLY A 240 17.66 5.56 -9.77
N ALA A 241 18.80 5.72 -10.42
CA ALA A 241 20.04 5.00 -10.14
C ALA A 241 21.00 5.81 -9.26
N ASP A 242 21.18 5.41 -8.00
CA ASP A 242 22.26 5.91 -7.15
C ASP A 242 23.50 5.01 -7.32
N THR A 243 24.39 5.38 -8.26
CA THR A 243 25.58 4.58 -8.64
C THR A 243 26.73 4.62 -7.61
N GLN A 244 26.58 5.38 -6.52
CA GLN A 244 27.63 5.60 -5.51
C GLN A 244 27.42 4.89 -4.17
N ALA A 245 26.32 4.15 -3.99
CA ALA A 245 26.11 3.42 -2.74
C ALA A 245 27.03 2.20 -2.64
N GLU A 246 27.80 2.08 -1.56
CA GLU A 246 28.41 0.80 -1.18
C GLU A 246 27.27 -0.19 -0.92
N ILE A 247 27.13 -1.18 -1.80
CA ILE A 247 26.07 -2.18 -1.71
C ILE A 247 26.49 -3.17 -0.61
N GLU A 248 25.96 -2.99 0.59
CA GLU A 248 26.12 -3.95 1.68
C GLU A 248 25.19 -5.16 1.47
N ASP A 249 25.39 -6.23 2.24
CA ASP A 249 24.58 -7.43 2.10
C ASP A 249 23.18 -7.24 2.76
N ILE A 250 22.12 -7.44 1.97
CA ILE A 250 20.72 -7.56 2.41
C ILE A 250 20.43 -9.03 2.65
N LYS A 251 20.15 -9.40 3.91
CA LYS A 251 19.82 -10.77 4.32
C LYS A 251 18.34 -10.87 4.63
N LEU A 252 17.59 -11.54 3.76
CA LEU A 252 16.16 -11.75 3.89
C LEU A 252 15.90 -13.26 3.75
N GLU A 253 16.18 -14.01 4.81
CA GLU A 253 16.23 -15.47 4.78
C GLU A 253 14.84 -16.11 4.56
N ASP A 254 13.79 -15.46 5.06
CA ASP A 254 12.40 -15.93 4.98
C ASP A 254 11.64 -15.39 3.74
N LEU A 255 12.29 -14.58 2.91
CA LEU A 255 11.64 -13.95 1.76
C LEU A 255 11.24 -14.98 0.71
N GLU A 256 9.94 -15.12 0.45
CA GLU A 256 9.40 -16.04 -0.54
C GLU A 256 9.12 -15.36 -1.89
N THR A 257 8.79 -14.07 -1.88
CA THR A 257 8.49 -13.29 -3.10
C THR A 257 9.25 -11.97 -3.13
N LEU A 258 9.98 -11.74 -4.21
CA LEU A 258 10.70 -10.50 -4.48
C LEU A 258 10.27 -9.92 -5.84
N ILE A 259 9.86 -8.66 -5.85
CA ILE A 259 9.48 -7.91 -7.04
C ILE A 259 10.33 -6.65 -7.10
N ILE A 260 11.07 -6.43 -8.19
CA ILE A 260 11.84 -5.20 -8.42
C ILE A 260 11.51 -4.66 -9.80
N GLN A 261 10.92 -3.47 -9.85
CA GLN A 261 10.48 -2.80 -11.07
C GLN A 261 10.98 -1.35 -11.10
N TRP A 262 10.83 -0.70 -12.25
CA TRP A 262 10.96 0.75 -12.34
C TRP A 262 9.59 1.39 -12.14
N SER A 263 9.54 2.51 -11.42
CA SER A 263 8.34 3.32 -11.24
C SER A 263 7.89 3.98 -12.55
N HIS A 264 8.84 4.31 -13.44
CA HIS A 264 8.59 4.98 -14.70
C HIS A 264 9.45 4.36 -15.82
N ASP A 265 8.85 4.11 -17.00
CA ASP A 265 9.50 3.47 -18.16
C ASP A 265 10.48 4.37 -18.94
N TRP A 266 10.90 5.52 -18.38
CA TRP A 266 11.77 6.48 -19.08
C TRP A 266 13.24 6.19 -18.79
N ASP A 267 14.08 6.17 -19.84
CA ASP A 267 15.53 5.91 -19.89
C ASP A 267 16.27 6.04 -18.53
N CYS A 268 16.12 5.03 -17.67
CA CYS A 268 16.87 4.94 -16.43
C CYS A 268 18.19 4.23 -16.72
N GLU A 269 19.31 4.76 -16.23
CA GLU A 269 20.57 4.05 -16.34
C GLU A 269 20.44 2.69 -15.63
N PRO A 270 20.89 1.58 -16.26
CA PRO A 270 20.86 0.30 -15.59
C PRO A 270 21.63 0.40 -14.26
N ILE A 271 21.13 -0.26 -13.23
CA ILE A 271 21.85 -0.47 -11.97
C ILE A 271 22.36 -1.91 -11.94
N PRO A 272 23.43 -2.25 -12.69
CA PRO A 272 24.03 -3.56 -12.54
C PRO A 272 24.37 -3.76 -11.06
N ARG A 273 24.05 -4.95 -10.53
CA ARG A 273 24.43 -5.44 -9.20
C ARG A 273 23.56 -5.02 -8.03
N TYR A 274 22.44 -4.33 -8.19
CA TYR A 274 21.51 -4.17 -7.06
C TYR A 274 20.99 -5.53 -6.56
N LEU A 275 20.75 -6.46 -7.49
CA LEU A 275 20.44 -7.87 -7.17
C LEU A 275 21.57 -8.59 -6.44
N ASP A 276 22.82 -8.14 -6.55
CA ASP A 276 23.96 -8.76 -5.86
C ASP A 276 23.94 -8.50 -4.36
N ALA A 277 23.24 -7.46 -3.91
CA ALA A 277 23.02 -7.17 -2.50
C ALA A 277 22.23 -8.27 -1.78
N PHE A 278 21.34 -8.97 -2.49
CA PHE A 278 20.34 -9.83 -1.87
C PHE A 278 20.88 -11.25 -1.62
N TYR A 279 20.66 -11.72 -0.40
CA TYR A 279 20.84 -13.10 0.06
C TYR A 279 19.50 -13.59 0.59
N VAL A 280 18.81 -14.38 -0.25
CA VAL A 280 17.39 -14.73 -0.10
C VAL A 280 17.19 -16.23 -0.24
N LEU A 281 17.39 -16.96 0.86
CA LEU A 281 17.45 -18.43 0.87
C LEU A 281 16.11 -19.09 0.55
N SER A 282 15.00 -18.51 1.02
CA SER A 282 13.65 -19.08 0.85
C SER A 282 12.93 -18.62 -0.42
N LEU A 283 13.60 -17.89 -1.33
CA LEU A 283 12.94 -17.26 -2.46
C LEU A 283 12.32 -18.27 -3.42
N ARG A 284 11.01 -18.11 -3.68
CA ARG A 284 10.21 -18.96 -4.56
C ARG A 284 9.75 -18.22 -5.81
N SER A 285 9.49 -16.93 -5.71
CA SER A 285 8.96 -16.10 -6.79
C SER A 285 9.80 -14.84 -6.97
N LEU A 286 10.31 -14.63 -8.17
CA LEU A 286 11.12 -13.46 -8.54
C LEU A 286 10.48 -12.75 -9.72
N LYS A 287 10.15 -11.47 -9.58
CA LYS A 287 9.71 -10.61 -10.68
C LYS A 287 10.66 -9.43 -10.84
N LEU A 288 11.18 -9.23 -12.04
CA LEU A 288 12.19 -8.21 -12.31
C LEU A 288 11.93 -7.46 -13.61
N HIS A 289 12.20 -6.16 -13.64
CA HIS A 289 12.37 -5.44 -14.91
C HIS A 289 13.63 -5.93 -15.63
N GLY A 290 13.53 -6.17 -16.94
CA GLY A 290 14.59 -6.84 -17.72
C GLY A 290 15.94 -6.10 -17.74
N GLU A 291 15.94 -4.80 -17.47
CA GLU A 291 17.15 -3.97 -17.40
C GLU A 291 18.03 -4.27 -16.17
N PHE A 292 17.46 -4.75 -15.06
CA PHE A 292 18.21 -5.09 -13.85
C PHE A 292 19.16 -6.28 -14.04
N LEU A 293 18.89 -7.11 -15.06
CA LEU A 293 19.73 -8.25 -15.42
C LEU A 293 20.88 -7.85 -16.37
N GLY A 294 20.81 -6.67 -17.00
CA GLY A 294 21.80 -6.17 -17.93
C GLY A 294 21.98 -7.06 -19.19
N LEU A 295 23.07 -6.81 -19.93
CA LEU A 295 23.36 -7.49 -21.20
C LEU A 295 23.65 -9.00 -21.07
N GLN A 296 24.04 -9.45 -19.87
CA GLN A 296 24.39 -10.84 -19.54
C GLN A 296 23.38 -11.40 -18.53
N SER A 297 22.11 -11.37 -18.92
CA SER A 297 20.99 -11.63 -18.02
C SER A 297 20.93 -13.06 -17.49
N VAL A 298 21.35 -14.03 -18.31
CA VAL A 298 21.45 -15.44 -17.92
C VAL A 298 22.55 -15.65 -16.89
N GLU A 299 23.74 -15.07 -17.10
CA GLU A 299 24.85 -15.17 -16.15
C GLU A 299 24.54 -14.46 -14.83
N ALA A 300 23.92 -13.28 -14.89
CA ALA A 300 23.50 -12.53 -13.70
C ALA A 300 22.49 -13.33 -12.87
N LEU A 301 21.49 -13.94 -13.51
CA LEU A 301 20.50 -14.75 -12.81
C LEU A 301 21.10 -16.05 -12.25
N HIS A 302 22.03 -16.71 -12.97
CA HIS A 302 22.78 -17.85 -12.42
C HIS A 302 23.62 -17.46 -11.21
N ALA A 303 24.30 -16.31 -11.24
CA ALA A 303 25.09 -15.82 -10.13
C ALA A 303 24.21 -15.53 -8.89
N PHE A 304 23.05 -14.92 -9.11
CA PHE A 304 22.06 -14.66 -8.07
C PHE A 304 21.52 -15.94 -7.41
N ILE A 305 21.06 -16.90 -8.23
CA ILE A 305 20.54 -18.19 -7.74
C ILE A 305 21.64 -18.97 -7.03
N GLY A 306 22.83 -19.03 -7.61
CA GLY A 306 23.98 -19.74 -7.03
C GLY A 306 24.44 -19.16 -5.70
N ARG A 307 24.34 -17.84 -5.51
CA ARG A 307 24.67 -17.16 -4.25
C ARG A 307 23.58 -17.30 -3.20
N SER A 308 22.32 -17.24 -3.61
CA SER A 308 21.17 -17.32 -2.70
C SER A 308 20.77 -18.76 -2.36
N GLU A 309 21.28 -19.76 -3.08
CA GLU A 309 20.94 -21.18 -2.92
C GLU A 309 19.42 -21.45 -2.92
N CYS A 310 18.65 -20.59 -3.58
CA CYS A 310 17.19 -20.62 -3.53
C CYS A 310 16.56 -21.51 -4.60
N GLU A 311 15.40 -22.09 -4.27
CA GLU A 311 14.62 -22.93 -5.17
C GLU A 311 13.49 -22.13 -5.85
N LEU A 312 13.87 -21.35 -6.87
CA LEU A 312 12.91 -20.54 -7.62
C LEU A 312 11.87 -21.41 -8.34
N LYS A 313 10.59 -21.14 -8.05
CA LYS A 313 9.43 -21.78 -8.70
C LYS A 313 8.87 -20.94 -9.83
N LYS A 314 8.97 -19.61 -9.69
CA LYS A 314 8.45 -18.65 -10.65
C LYS A 314 9.45 -17.53 -10.88
N VAL A 315 9.74 -17.25 -12.15
CA VAL A 315 10.49 -16.07 -12.58
C VAL A 315 9.67 -15.33 -13.63
N VAL A 316 9.45 -14.04 -13.42
CA VAL A 316 8.79 -13.15 -14.36
C VAL A 316 9.73 -12.01 -14.71
N VAL A 317 10.04 -11.85 -15.99
CA VAL A 317 10.82 -10.72 -16.48
C VAL A 317 9.88 -9.75 -17.20
N THR A 318 9.67 -8.57 -16.64
CA THR A 318 8.91 -7.50 -17.30
C THR A 318 9.80 -6.75 -18.28
N LYS A 319 9.16 -6.04 -19.22
CA LYS A 319 9.73 -5.25 -20.33
C LYS A 319 11.08 -4.53 -20.03
N GLY A 320 11.80 -4.18 -21.10
CA GLY A 320 13.12 -3.50 -21.05
C GLY A 320 13.93 -3.68 -22.35
N TRP A 321 13.47 -4.54 -23.26
CA TRP A 321 14.19 -4.87 -24.49
C TRP A 321 13.28 -4.67 -25.69
N SER A 322 13.50 -3.60 -26.45
CA SER A 322 13.00 -3.53 -27.82
C SER A 322 13.97 -4.28 -28.74
N GLU A 323 13.43 -5.28 -29.45
CA GLU A 323 14.11 -6.20 -30.40
C GLU A 323 15.01 -7.30 -29.80
N GLY A 324 14.58 -8.57 -29.94
CA GLY A 324 15.37 -9.78 -29.57
C GLY A 324 14.72 -10.73 -28.55
N SER A 325 13.54 -10.38 -28.01
CA SER A 325 12.95 -11.05 -26.83
C SER A 325 12.77 -12.57 -26.96
N ARG A 326 12.41 -13.08 -28.15
CA ARG A 326 12.18 -14.52 -28.36
C ARG A 326 13.45 -15.37 -28.30
N GLU A 327 14.60 -14.81 -28.65
CA GLU A 327 15.87 -15.53 -28.55
C GLU A 327 16.37 -15.54 -27.10
N LEU A 328 16.20 -14.43 -26.39
CA LEU A 328 16.43 -14.31 -24.95
C LEU A 328 15.51 -15.24 -24.15
N GLU A 329 14.21 -15.28 -24.47
CA GLU A 329 13.26 -16.23 -23.89
C GLU A 329 13.74 -17.68 -24.01
N LYS A 330 14.16 -18.07 -25.21
CA LYS A 330 14.69 -19.42 -25.46
C LYS A 330 15.99 -19.67 -24.70
N ALA A 331 16.88 -18.67 -24.63
CA ALA A 331 18.12 -18.78 -23.88
C ALA A 331 17.86 -19.00 -22.38
N HIS A 332 16.92 -18.26 -21.77
CA HIS A 332 16.54 -18.42 -20.37
C HIS A 332 15.82 -19.76 -20.12
N ALA A 333 14.88 -20.15 -20.98
CA ALA A 333 14.21 -21.44 -20.86
C ALA A 333 15.18 -22.63 -21.00
N THR A 334 16.26 -22.48 -21.79
CA THR A 334 17.30 -23.50 -21.93
C THR A 334 18.26 -23.51 -20.73
N ALA A 335 18.58 -22.33 -20.19
CA ALA A 335 19.51 -22.19 -19.06
C ALA A 335 18.90 -22.58 -17.71
N PHE A 336 17.58 -22.43 -17.55
CA PHE A 336 16.85 -22.68 -16.30
C PHE A 336 15.73 -23.72 -16.45
N PRO A 337 16.04 -24.96 -16.83
CA PRO A 337 15.02 -26.00 -17.04
C PRO A 337 14.32 -26.43 -15.75
N ASP A 338 14.94 -26.20 -14.60
CA ASP A 338 14.42 -26.59 -13.28
C ASP A 338 13.40 -25.59 -12.71
N ILE A 339 13.21 -24.42 -13.35
CA ILE A 339 12.22 -23.42 -12.94
C ILE A 339 10.87 -23.73 -13.62
N PRO A 340 9.83 -24.14 -12.87
CA PRO A 340 8.54 -24.55 -13.43
C PRO A 340 7.81 -23.47 -14.23
N THR A 341 7.99 -22.20 -13.87
CA THR A 341 7.31 -21.07 -14.52
C THR A 341 8.31 -19.96 -14.79
N PHE A 342 8.72 -19.81 -16.04
CA PHE A 342 9.54 -18.70 -16.52
C PHE A 342 8.75 -17.94 -17.58
N GLU A 343 8.36 -16.70 -17.26
CA GLU A 343 7.47 -15.89 -18.10
C GLU A 343 8.12 -14.54 -18.43
N PHE A 344 7.82 -14.03 -19.62
CA PHE A 344 8.16 -12.68 -20.03
C PHE A 344 6.86 -11.89 -20.22
N GLU A 345 6.71 -10.80 -19.46
CA GLU A 345 5.59 -9.87 -19.57
C GLU A 345 6.00 -8.71 -20.48
N TYR A 346 5.27 -8.55 -21.59
CA TYR A 346 5.59 -7.68 -22.74
C TYR A 346 4.90 -6.32 -22.74
#